data_AF-H5SU34-F1
#
_entry.id   AF-H5SU34-F1
#
_cell.length_a   1.000
_cell.length_b   1.000
_cell.length_c   1.000
_cell.angle_alpha   90.00
_cell.angle_beta   90.00
_cell.angle_gamma   90.00
#
_symmetry.space_group_name_H-M   'P 1'
#
loop_
_entity.id
_entity.type
_entity.pdbx_description
1 polymer ?
#
loop_
_entity_poly.entity_id
_entity_poly.type
_entity_poly.pdbx_seq_one_letter_code
_entity_poly.pdbx_strand_id
1 'polypeptide(L)'
;MIAKHNLTNGHRDLMTPGRVGLWLFLAVATMVFAALISAYIVRMGSSDWHSLPKPGLLWVNTAILLLSSAAFHWALVADRQGHIRSVRLGVVAGAVLSALFFVGQVWAWLVLQKLGYFLSANPSSSFFYLLTAVHGAHLLGGLIVAAWTVRTRERLQLFVTYWHFLTAVWVVLFALIVLT
;
A
#
# COMPACT_ATOMS: atom_id res chain seq x y z
N MET A 1 -8.07 53.30 -16.89
CA MET A 1 -7.07 52.80 -15.92
C MET A 1 -7.69 51.72 -15.02
N ILE A 2 -8.27 50.63 -15.58
CA ILE A 2 -8.95 49.55 -14.83
C ILE A 2 -8.76 48.22 -15.58
N ALA A 3 -7.51 47.75 -15.73
CA ALA A 3 -7.24 46.48 -16.43
C ALA A 3 -5.92 45.81 -16.01
N LYS A 4 -5.53 45.86 -14.73
CA LYS A 4 -4.33 45.17 -14.23
C LYS A 4 -4.51 44.34 -12.96
N HIS A 5 -5.73 44.19 -12.44
CA HIS A 5 -5.97 43.47 -11.18
C HIS A 5 -6.63 42.10 -11.39
N ASN A 6 -6.23 41.34 -12.41
CA ASN A 6 -6.82 40.02 -12.66
C ASN A 6 -5.82 38.94 -13.13
N LEU A 7 -4.52 39.12 -12.84
CA LEU A 7 -3.46 38.23 -13.37
C LEU A 7 -2.63 37.47 -12.32
N THR A 8 -3.08 37.38 -11.06
CA THR A 8 -2.30 36.67 -10.01
C THR A 8 -3.11 35.67 -9.15
N ASN A 9 -4.34 35.32 -9.54
CA ASN A 9 -5.10 34.23 -8.89
C ASN A 9 -4.91 32.88 -9.59
N GLY A 10 -3.72 32.66 -10.16
CA GLY A 10 -3.22 31.30 -10.35
C GLY A 10 -2.98 30.72 -8.97
N HIS A 11 -3.92 29.92 -8.46
CA HIS A 11 -3.75 29.10 -7.28
C HIS A 11 -2.44 28.31 -7.44
N ARG A 12 -1.35 28.84 -6.88
CA ARG A 12 -0.28 27.98 -6.42
C ARG A 12 -0.97 27.15 -5.34
N ASP A 13 -1.36 25.94 -5.68
CA ASP A 13 -1.41 24.84 -4.72
C ASP A 13 -0.02 24.84 -4.07
N LEU A 14 0.16 25.69 -3.06
CA LEU A 14 1.34 25.71 -2.23
C LEU A 14 1.28 24.39 -1.50
N MET A 15 1.91 23.37 -2.11
CA MET A 15 1.98 22.04 -1.56
C MET A 15 2.44 22.20 -0.12
N THR A 16 1.58 21.83 0.83
CA THR A 16 1.95 21.93 2.23
C THR A 16 3.23 21.11 2.45
N PRO A 17 4.13 21.50 3.36
CA PRO A 17 5.38 20.78 3.56
C PRO A 17 5.18 19.26 3.74
N GLY A 18 4.09 18.86 4.41
CA GLY A 18 3.71 17.45 4.55
C GLY A 18 3.31 16.76 3.23
N ARG A 19 2.65 17.47 2.32
CA ARG A 19 2.29 16.95 0.98
C ARG A 19 3.54 16.76 0.12
N VAL A 20 4.48 17.70 0.14
CA VAL A 20 5.77 17.56 -0.58
C VAL A 20 6.55 16.37 -0.04
N GLY A 21 6.68 16.25 1.29
CA GLY A 21 7.35 15.13 1.94
C GLY A 21 6.72 13.78 1.58
N LEU A 22 5.38 13.70 1.54
CA LEU A 22 4.68 12.51 1.09
C LEU A 22 5.03 12.17 -0.36
N TRP A 23 4.92 13.12 -1.30
CA TRP A 23 5.21 12.84 -2.72
C TRP A 23 6.65 12.38 -2.96
N LEU A 24 7.62 12.98 -2.27
CA LEU A 24 9.01 12.54 -2.33
C LEU A 24 9.15 11.11 -1.79
N PHE A 25 8.52 10.80 -0.66
CA PHE A 25 8.52 9.44 -0.11
C PHE A 25 7.88 8.44 -1.08
N LEU A 26 6.75 8.78 -1.71
CA LEU A 26 6.09 7.94 -2.71
C LEU A 26 6.98 7.70 -3.93
N ALA A 27 7.71 8.73 -4.39
CA ALA A 27 8.65 8.59 -5.50
C ALA A 27 9.79 7.60 -5.16
N VAL A 28 10.40 7.75 -3.98
CA VAL A 28 11.46 6.84 -3.51
C VAL A 28 10.94 5.42 -3.36
N ALA A 29 9.78 5.24 -2.73
CA ALA A 29 9.15 3.93 -2.59
C ALA A 29 8.87 3.29 -3.96
N THR A 30 8.36 4.07 -4.92
CA THR A 30 8.14 3.61 -6.29
C THR A 30 9.43 3.13 -6.94
N MET A 31 10.53 3.87 -6.80
CA MET A 31 11.83 3.47 -7.35
C MET A 31 12.33 2.15 -6.75
N VAL A 32 12.17 1.97 -5.43
CA VAL A 32 12.56 0.71 -4.75
C VAL A 32 11.72 -0.47 -5.26
N PHE A 33 10.39 -0.34 -5.31
CA PHE A 33 9.53 -1.40 -5.82
C PHE A 33 9.79 -1.68 -7.31
N ALA A 34 9.98 -0.66 -8.13
CA ALA A 34 10.30 -0.81 -9.54
C ALA A 34 11.62 -1.57 -9.76
N ALA A 35 12.66 -1.26 -8.98
CA ALA A 35 13.93 -1.98 -9.02
C ALA A 35 13.78 -3.46 -8.64
N LEU A 36 13.02 -3.76 -7.58
CA LEU A 36 12.76 -5.14 -7.15
C LEU A 36 11.92 -5.92 -8.16
N ILE A 37 10.90 -5.29 -8.75
CA ILE A 37 10.06 -5.90 -9.82
C ILE A 37 10.91 -6.17 -11.07
N SER A 38 11.79 -5.24 -11.45
CA SER A 38 12.71 -5.45 -12.58
C SER A 38 13.63 -6.65 -12.33
N ALA A 39 14.23 -6.74 -11.15
CA ALA A 39 15.06 -7.88 -10.75
C ALA A 39 14.29 -9.21 -10.76
N TYR A 40 13.02 -9.20 -10.33
CA TYR A 40 12.13 -10.35 -10.39
C TYR A 40 11.91 -10.84 -11.84
N ILE A 41 11.56 -9.92 -12.75
CA ILE A 41 11.29 -10.25 -14.15
C ILE A 41 12.54 -10.79 -14.84
N VAL A 42 13.71 -10.19 -14.60
CA VAL A 42 14.98 -10.66 -15.17
C VAL A 42 15.31 -12.06 -14.65
N ARG A 43 15.13 -12.32 -13.34
CA ARG A 43 15.41 -13.64 -12.76
C ARG A 43 14.42 -14.70 -13.25
N MET A 44 13.20 -14.33 -13.63
CA MET A 44 12.23 -15.29 -14.17
C MET A 44 12.68 -15.98 -15.46
N GLY A 45 13.56 -15.34 -16.26
CA GLY A 45 14.09 -15.92 -17.50
C GLY A 45 15.18 -16.99 -17.31
N SER A 46 15.49 -17.37 -16.07
CA SER A 46 16.55 -18.34 -15.75
C SER A 46 16.04 -19.77 -15.61
N SER A 47 16.91 -20.76 -15.88
CA SER A 47 16.53 -22.19 -15.93
C SER A 47 16.22 -22.82 -14.57
N ASP A 48 16.61 -22.19 -13.46
CA ASP A 48 16.31 -22.62 -12.09
C ASP A 48 14.99 -22.04 -11.54
N TRP A 49 14.24 -21.30 -12.36
CA TRP A 49 12.96 -20.72 -11.96
C TRP A 49 11.86 -21.78 -11.82
N HIS A 50 11.22 -21.80 -10.65
CA HIS A 50 10.07 -22.65 -10.36
C HIS A 50 8.93 -21.80 -9.81
N SER A 51 7.77 -21.86 -10.45
CA SER A 51 6.59 -21.11 -10.01
C SER A 51 6.12 -21.60 -8.63
N LEU A 52 5.70 -20.64 -7.81
CA LEU A 52 5.15 -20.90 -6.48
C LEU A 52 3.72 -21.46 -6.60
N PRO A 53 3.34 -22.45 -5.77
CA PRO A 53 1.95 -22.84 -5.65
C PRO A 53 1.16 -21.63 -5.15
N LYS A 54 0.11 -21.26 -5.88
CA LYS A 54 -0.68 -20.04 -5.65
C LYS A 54 -1.78 -20.34 -4.63
N PRO A 55 -1.62 -19.99 -3.34
CA PRO A 55 -2.62 -20.32 -2.34
C PRO A 55 -3.85 -19.43 -2.59
N GLY A 56 -5.05 -20.02 -2.60
CA GLY A 56 -6.31 -19.24 -2.70
C GLY A 56 -6.43 -18.16 -1.61
N LEU A 57 -5.70 -18.33 -0.50
CA LEU A 57 -5.57 -17.35 0.57
C LEU A 57 -5.07 -15.98 0.10
N LEU A 58 -4.22 -15.90 -0.93
CA LEU A 58 -3.71 -14.62 -1.45
C LEU A 58 -4.84 -13.77 -2.06
N TRP A 59 -5.85 -14.40 -2.69
CA TRP A 59 -7.01 -13.68 -3.22
C TRP A 59 -7.85 -13.06 -2.11
N VAL A 60 -8.11 -13.84 -1.05
CA VAL A 60 -8.83 -13.35 0.13
C VAL A 60 -8.06 -12.21 0.79
N ASN A 61 -6.73 -12.35 0.92
CA ASN A 61 -5.88 -11.31 1.51
C ASN A 61 -5.94 -10.00 0.71
N THR A 62 -5.83 -10.09 -0.61
CA THR A 62 -5.94 -8.94 -1.52
C THR A 62 -7.31 -8.27 -1.43
N ALA A 63 -8.40 -9.05 -1.37
CA ALA A 63 -9.75 -8.51 -1.19
C ALA A 63 -9.88 -7.74 0.14
N ILE A 64 -9.34 -8.27 1.23
CA ILE A 64 -9.32 -7.60 2.54
C ILE A 64 -8.56 -6.27 2.47
N LEU A 65 -7.41 -6.23 1.78
CA LEU A 65 -6.64 -4.99 1.62
C LEU A 65 -7.40 -3.94 0.81
N LEU A 66 -8.08 -4.34 -0.27
CA LEU A 66 -8.92 -3.43 -1.06
C LEU A 66 -10.09 -2.89 -0.25
N LEU A 67 -10.74 -3.73 0.55
CA LEU A 67 -11.79 -3.31 1.49
C LEU A 67 -11.25 -2.34 2.55
N SER A 68 -10.03 -2.57 3.05
CA SER A 68 -9.36 -1.64 3.97
C SER A 68 -9.17 -0.26 3.32
N SER A 69 -8.73 -0.25 2.06
CA SER A 69 -8.54 0.97 1.28
C SER A 69 -9.87 1.73 1.10
N ALA A 70 -10.94 1.01 0.78
CA ALA A 70 -12.29 1.57 0.68
C ALA A 70 -12.81 2.12 2.01
N ALA A 71 -12.56 1.44 3.13
CA ALA A 71 -12.95 1.91 4.47
C ALA A 71 -12.24 3.22 4.86
N PHE A 72 -10.95 3.34 4.57
CA PHE A 72 -10.21 4.59 4.79
C PHE A 72 -10.67 5.72 3.85
N HIS A 73 -11.01 5.39 2.60
CA HIS A 73 -11.61 6.36 1.70
C HIS A 73 -12.97 6.86 2.20
N TRP A 74 -13.81 5.96 2.71
CA TRP A 74 -15.09 6.31 3.30
C TRP A 74 -14.93 7.21 4.52
N ALA A 75 -13.93 6.95 5.38
CA ALA A 75 -13.60 7.83 6.49
C ALA A 75 -13.26 9.25 6.03
N LEU A 76 -12.52 9.38 4.92
CA LEU A 76 -12.19 10.68 4.35
C LEU A 76 -13.43 11.40 3.81
N VAL A 77 -14.34 10.69 3.13
CA VAL A 77 -15.60 11.25 2.62
C VAL A 77 -16.49 11.71 3.78
N ALA A 78 -16.62 10.89 4.83
CA ALA A 78 -17.37 11.21 6.04
C ALA A 78 -16.84 12.46 6.76
N ASP A 79 -15.52 12.64 6.77
CA ASP A 79 -14.87 13.82 7.35
C ASP A 79 -15.27 15.10 6.58
N ARG A 80 -15.40 15.02 5.23
CA ARG A 80 -15.90 16.17 4.43
C ARG A 80 -17.33 16.56 4.76
N GLN A 81 -18.12 15.61 5.24
CA GLN A 81 -19.52 15.82 5.62
C GLN A 81 -19.70 16.20 7.10
N GLY A 82 -18.61 16.28 7.88
CA GLY A 82 -18.66 16.59 9.32
C GLY A 82 -19.15 15.43 10.21
N HIS A 83 -19.28 14.22 9.66
CA HIS A 83 -19.80 13.05 10.39
C HIS A 83 -18.69 12.34 11.19
N ILE A 84 -18.26 12.92 12.31
CA ILE A 84 -17.14 12.40 13.14
C ILE A 84 -17.31 10.94 13.56
N ARG A 85 -18.54 10.49 13.86
CA ARG A 85 -18.80 9.08 14.22
C ARG A 85 -18.46 8.14 13.05
N SER A 86 -18.85 8.50 11.84
CA SER A 86 -18.57 7.74 10.62
C SER A 86 -17.09 7.76 10.26
N VAL A 87 -16.38 8.88 10.50
CA VAL A 87 -14.91 8.94 10.37
C VAL A 87 -14.25 7.90 11.28
N ARG A 88 -14.61 7.89 12.56
CA ARG A 88 -14.05 6.95 13.54
C ARG A 88 -14.33 5.50 13.15
N LEU A 89 -15.55 5.19 12.71
CA LEU A 89 -15.93 3.86 12.24
C LEU A 89 -15.11 3.44 11.01
N GLY A 90 -14.95 4.32 10.02
CA GLY A 90 -14.17 4.01 8.82
C GLY A 90 -12.69 3.79 9.10
N VAL A 91 -12.09 4.61 9.97
CA VAL A 91 -10.69 4.43 10.40
C VAL A 91 -10.50 3.12 11.17
N VAL A 92 -11.39 2.82 12.12
CA VAL A 92 -11.31 1.56 12.90
C VAL A 92 -11.53 0.34 11.99
N ALA A 93 -12.52 0.39 11.09
CA ALA A 93 -12.77 -0.68 10.13
C ALA A 93 -11.57 -0.91 9.21
N GLY A 94 -10.98 0.16 8.66
CA GLY A 94 -9.76 0.08 7.85
C GLY A 94 -8.59 -0.51 8.64
N ALA A 95 -8.37 -0.06 9.88
CA ALA A 95 -7.29 -0.58 10.72
C ALA A 95 -7.47 -2.08 11.05
N VAL A 96 -8.69 -2.53 11.34
CA VAL A 96 -8.99 -3.94 11.59
C VAL A 96 -8.76 -4.78 10.33
N LEU A 97 -9.24 -4.31 9.16
CA LEU A 97 -8.99 -5.00 7.88
C LEU A 97 -7.50 -5.07 7.55
N SER A 98 -6.74 -4.00 7.86
CA SER A 98 -5.29 -4.00 7.73
C SER A 98 -4.62 -5.05 8.63
N ALA A 99 -5.05 -5.16 9.88
CA ALA A 99 -4.56 -6.19 10.79
C ALA A 99 -4.88 -7.61 10.28
N LEU A 100 -6.09 -7.82 9.76
CA LEU A 100 -6.46 -9.09 9.13
C LEU A 100 -5.58 -9.39 7.91
N PHE A 101 -5.22 -8.38 7.12
CA PHE A 101 -4.28 -8.54 6.00
C PHE A 101 -2.90 -9.03 6.47
N PHE A 102 -2.36 -8.46 7.56
CA PHE A 102 -1.08 -8.91 8.12
C PHE A 102 -1.14 -10.35 8.61
N VAL A 103 -2.20 -10.71 9.33
CA VAL A 103 -2.39 -12.10 9.80
C VAL A 103 -2.52 -13.05 8.61
N GLY A 104 -3.30 -12.68 7.59
CA GLY A 104 -3.43 -13.46 6.35
C GLY A 104 -2.10 -13.60 5.60
N GLN A 105 -1.27 -12.56 5.59
CA GLN A 105 0.03 -12.60 4.95
C GLN A 105 1.02 -13.52 5.67
N VAL A 106 1.10 -13.44 7.01
CA VAL A 106 1.92 -14.35 7.80
C VAL A 106 1.42 -15.79 7.66
N TRP A 107 0.10 -16.00 7.61
CA TRP A 107 -0.47 -17.32 7.36
C TRP A 107 -0.07 -17.85 5.98
N ALA A 108 -0.12 -17.03 4.94
CA ALA A 108 0.33 -17.43 3.60
C ALA A 108 1.80 -17.87 3.59
N TRP A 109 2.65 -17.17 4.33
CA TRP A 109 4.06 -17.55 4.53
C TRP A 109 4.18 -18.91 5.23
N LEU A 110 3.43 -19.14 6.31
CA LEU A 110 3.47 -20.41 7.04
C LEU A 110 2.98 -21.59 6.18
N VAL A 111 1.95 -21.37 5.35
CA VAL A 111 1.46 -22.40 4.40
C VAL A 111 2.53 -22.74 3.37
N LEU A 112 3.20 -21.74 2.79
CA LEU A 112 4.27 -21.98 1.82
C LEU A 112 5.47 -22.70 2.44
N GLN A 113 5.87 -22.32 3.65
CA GLN A 113 6.95 -23.02 4.38
C GLN A 113 6.60 -24.48 4.66
N LYS A 114 5.35 -24.78 5.06
CA LYS A 114 4.88 -26.16 5.25
C LYS A 114 4.91 -26.99 3.97
N LEU A 115 4.76 -26.35 2.81
CA LEU A 115 4.87 -26.98 1.49
C LEU A 115 6.33 -27.11 1.01
N GLY A 116 7.33 -26.72 1.82
CA GLY A 116 8.75 -26.78 1.48
C GLY A 116 9.30 -25.55 0.76
N TYR A 117 8.48 -24.52 0.53
CA TYR A 117 8.87 -23.27 -0.12
C TYR A 117 9.39 -22.26 0.91
N PHE A 118 10.60 -22.51 1.40
CA PHE A 118 11.34 -21.62 2.29
C PHE A 118 11.97 -20.44 1.53
N LEU A 119 12.42 -19.43 2.27
CA LEU A 119 13.09 -18.24 1.72
C LEU A 119 14.28 -18.61 0.82
N SER A 120 15.05 -19.65 1.16
CA SER A 120 16.23 -20.11 0.43
C SER A 120 15.97 -21.28 -0.53
N ALA A 121 14.73 -21.75 -0.64
CA ALA A 121 14.42 -22.97 -1.41
C ALA A 121 14.53 -22.76 -2.92
N ASN A 122 14.05 -21.61 -3.42
CA ASN A 122 14.21 -21.23 -4.81
C ASN A 122 14.18 -19.70 -4.97
N PRO A 123 14.73 -19.15 -6.07
CA PRO A 123 14.75 -17.70 -6.30
C PRO A 123 13.36 -17.06 -6.27
N SER A 124 12.34 -17.73 -6.82
CA SER A 124 10.96 -17.25 -6.86
C SER A 124 10.38 -17.02 -5.45
N SER A 125 10.61 -17.96 -4.53
CA SER A 125 10.25 -17.87 -3.12
C SER A 125 10.97 -16.70 -2.46
N SER A 126 12.29 -16.59 -2.66
CA SER A 126 13.08 -15.49 -2.11
C SER A 126 12.49 -14.12 -2.47
N PHE A 127 12.18 -13.92 -3.76
CA PHE A 127 11.57 -12.67 -4.22
C PHE A 127 10.15 -12.48 -3.69
N PHE A 128 9.33 -13.53 -3.63
CA PHE A 128 7.98 -13.45 -3.06
C PHE A 128 8.03 -12.96 -1.60
N TYR A 129 8.86 -13.59 -0.76
CA TYR A 129 9.01 -13.17 0.63
C TYR A 129 9.60 -11.76 0.73
N LEU A 130 10.60 -11.42 -0.07
CA LEU A 130 11.22 -10.09 -0.05
C LEU A 130 10.21 -9.00 -0.44
N LEU A 131 9.52 -9.15 -1.58
CA LEU A 131 8.54 -8.18 -2.07
C LEU A 131 7.38 -8.01 -1.09
N THR A 132 6.82 -9.12 -0.59
CA THR A 132 5.70 -9.08 0.36
C THR A 132 6.13 -8.55 1.74
N ALA A 133 7.35 -8.83 2.20
CA ALA A 133 7.87 -8.31 3.46
C ALA A 133 8.16 -6.81 3.39
N VAL A 134 8.83 -6.33 2.33
CA VAL A 134 9.08 -4.89 2.12
C VAL A 134 7.74 -4.15 2.00
N HIS A 135 6.77 -4.72 1.28
CA HIS A 135 5.43 -4.16 1.19
C HIS A 135 4.73 -4.09 2.56
N GLY A 136 4.75 -5.20 3.31
CA GLY A 136 4.21 -5.27 4.66
C GLY A 136 4.87 -4.25 5.59
N ALA A 137 6.18 -4.06 5.51
CA ALA A 137 6.90 -3.06 6.30
C ALA A 137 6.43 -1.63 6.00
N HIS A 138 6.17 -1.30 4.72
CA HIS A 138 5.60 0.00 4.34
C HIS A 138 4.17 0.21 4.86
N LEU A 139 3.32 -0.83 4.81
CA LEU A 139 1.97 -0.79 5.40
C LEU A 139 2.04 -0.57 6.93
N LEU A 140 2.91 -1.31 7.63
CA LEU A 140 3.09 -1.17 9.08
C LEU A 140 3.59 0.21 9.45
N GLY A 141 4.63 0.71 8.75
CA GLY A 141 5.16 2.05 8.95
C GLY A 141 4.08 3.12 8.75
N GLY A 142 3.26 2.99 7.71
CA GLY A 142 2.11 3.87 7.48
C GLY A 142 1.10 3.86 8.61
N LEU A 143 0.73 2.67 9.09
CA LEU A 143 -0.27 2.52 10.14
C LEU A 143 0.24 3.06 11.48
N ILE A 144 1.51 2.86 11.80
CA ILE A 144 2.16 3.42 12.99
C ILE A 144 2.17 4.95 12.90
N VAL A 145 2.67 5.52 11.80
CA VAL A 145 2.67 6.99 11.64
C VAL A 145 1.24 7.52 11.71
N ALA A 146 0.25 6.83 11.13
CA ALA A 146 -1.14 7.24 11.17
C ALA A 146 -1.71 7.27 12.60
N ALA A 147 -1.46 6.22 13.38
CA ALA A 147 -1.93 6.13 14.77
C ALA A 147 -1.43 7.28 15.65
N TRP A 148 -0.23 7.79 15.37
CA TRP A 148 0.37 8.89 16.14
C TRP A 148 0.01 10.27 15.60
N THR A 149 -0.17 10.40 14.28
CA THR A 149 -0.24 11.71 13.63
C THR A 149 -1.63 12.12 13.18
N VAL A 150 -2.56 11.19 12.91
CA VAL A 150 -3.89 11.51 12.36
C VAL A 150 -4.76 12.13 13.45
N ARG A 151 -4.65 13.45 13.56
CA ARG A 151 -5.47 14.31 14.43
C ARG A 151 -6.18 15.43 13.67
N THR A 152 -5.81 15.63 12.41
CA THR A 152 -6.33 16.69 11.56
C THR A 152 -6.78 16.11 10.22
N ARG A 153 -7.74 16.79 9.59
CA ARG A 153 -8.25 16.46 8.25
C ARG A 153 -7.15 16.37 7.19
N GLU A 154 -6.19 17.28 7.23
CA GLU A 154 -5.06 17.29 6.29
C GLU A 154 -4.20 16.02 6.44
N ARG A 155 -3.92 15.61 7.68
CA ARG A 155 -3.15 14.38 7.94
C ARG A 155 -3.91 13.12 7.58
N LEU A 156 -5.23 13.10 7.78
CA LEU A 156 -6.09 12.01 7.30
C LEU A 156 -6.03 11.91 5.77
N GLN A 157 -6.08 13.03 5.05
CA GLN A 157 -5.92 13.05 3.59
C GLN A 157 -4.57 12.48 3.14
N LEU A 158 -3.48 12.91 3.76
CA LEU A 158 -2.14 12.40 3.45
C LEU A 158 -2.04 10.89 3.69
N PHE A 159 -2.57 10.42 4.83
CA PHE A 159 -2.61 9.00 5.16
C PHE A 159 -3.42 8.18 4.14
N VAL A 160 -4.61 8.66 3.76
CA VAL A 160 -5.48 7.95 2.80
C VAL A 160 -4.82 7.89 1.42
N THR A 161 -4.19 8.98 0.97
CA THR A 161 -3.40 8.99 -0.28
C THR A 161 -2.26 7.98 -0.23
N TYR A 162 -1.51 7.96 0.87
CA TYR A 162 -0.44 6.98 1.10
C TYR A 162 -0.96 5.53 1.05
N TRP A 163 -2.09 5.27 1.72
CA TRP A 163 -2.70 3.95 1.77
C TRP A 163 -3.18 3.47 0.40
N HIS A 164 -3.78 4.35 -0.39
CA HIS A 164 -4.17 4.05 -1.77
C HIS A 164 -2.97 3.72 -2.65
N PHE A 165 -1.86 4.45 -2.51
CA PHE A 165 -0.63 4.14 -3.22
C PHE A 165 -0.12 2.73 -2.87
N LEU A 166 -0.06 2.39 -1.57
CA LEU A 166 0.35 1.03 -1.18
C LEU A 166 -0.60 -0.03 -1.71
N THR A 167 -1.90 0.21 -1.66
CA THR A 167 -2.89 -0.71 -2.24
C THR A 167 -2.64 -0.91 -3.74
N ALA A 168 -2.33 0.15 -4.48
CA ALA A 168 -2.02 0.07 -5.91
C ALA A 168 -0.72 -0.73 -6.17
N VAL A 169 0.34 -0.49 -5.38
CA VAL A 169 1.57 -1.28 -5.43
C VAL A 169 1.27 -2.76 -5.16
N TRP A 170 0.45 -3.07 -4.16
CA TRP A 170 0.06 -4.45 -3.87
C TRP A 170 -0.66 -5.11 -5.04
N VAL A 171 -1.59 -4.41 -5.70
CA VAL A 171 -2.30 -4.94 -6.87
C VAL A 171 -1.32 -5.28 -8.00
N VAL A 172 -0.31 -4.43 -8.24
CA VAL A 172 0.75 -4.71 -9.23
C VAL A 172 1.56 -5.95 -8.82
N LEU A 173 1.99 -6.04 -7.56
CA LEU A 173 2.74 -7.20 -7.05
C LEU A 173 1.91 -8.48 -7.11
N PHE A 174 0.64 -8.42 -6.74
CA PHE A 174 -0.29 -9.54 -6.79
C PHE A 174 -0.51 -10.01 -8.23
N ALA A 175 -0.74 -9.09 -9.16
CA ALA A 175 -0.88 -9.41 -10.58
C ALA A 175 0.40 -10.09 -11.12
N LEU A 176 1.57 -9.56 -10.76
CA LEU A 176 2.86 -10.16 -11.12
C LEU A 176 2.97 -11.60 -10.61
N ILE A 177 2.69 -11.84 -9.33
CA ILE A 177 2.78 -13.18 -8.70
C ILE A 177 1.74 -14.17 -9.26
N VAL A 178 0.54 -13.68 -9.61
CA VAL A 178 -0.55 -14.52 -10.13
C VAL A 178 -0.33 -14.88 -11.60
N LEU A 179 0.28 -13.99 -12.38
CA LEU A 179 0.50 -14.19 -13.82
C LEU A 179 1.71 -15.08 -14.13
N THR A 180 2.68 -15.18 -13.21
CA THR A 180 3.92 -15.97 -13.33
C THR A 180 3.82 -17.32 -12.61
#